data_AF-A0AAD7Z1W5-F1
#
_entry.id   AF-A0AAD7Z1W5-F1
#
_cell.length_a   1.000
_cell.length_b   1.000
_cell.length_c   1.000
_cell.angle_alpha   90.00
_cell.angle_beta   90.00
_cell.angle_gamma   90.00
#
_symmetry.space_group_name_H-M   'P 1'
#
loop_
_entity.id
_entity.type
_entity.pdbx_description
1 polymer ?
#
loop_
_entity_poly.entity_id
_entity_poly.type
_entity_poly.pdbx_seq_one_letter_code
_entity_poly.pdbx_strand_id
1 'polypeptide(L)'
;MCGIVGSVITVAVGAVLVLGTSLIGYVWVPKIVKDVIVSEVVLVDNTVQMDRFEVIPFAMNFTVRIFGISNPDVVMRGGVPVMDEVGPYVYRLYQTREVLEVTDHTIKYRRHEHFKFDPVLSYPNKEEDLITIINVPYHAIIQVAERLYPRLMSLLNLAMSDVFGKYNEPIITISAKELLFSGISLCLPSSSIVAGVACEIIRGIAADARNIEIMPDGSLLFSVLDYKEQLPSEEYEVMRGTDDPANVGRILSYGESRYFSQWPNPPQGGMSVCNHINGTDSGIFAPFVDTTKSLYAINTDICRSVELRYELDTEYEGIPTKRFAANEWLLDNNEQCFCLNYTTGLNRDDGCLLEGAMELYTCVGSMEAGYSGAA
;
A
#
# COMPACT_ATOMS: atom_id res chain seq x y z
N MET A 1 21.98 -47.81 -62.02
CA MET A 1 22.49 -46.47 -61.65
C MET A 1 21.38 -45.47 -61.28
N CYS A 2 20.20 -45.48 -61.91
CA CYS A 2 19.08 -44.57 -61.55
C CYS A 2 18.56 -44.67 -60.10
N GLY A 3 18.49 -45.87 -59.50
CA GLY A 3 17.92 -46.04 -58.15
C GLY A 3 18.77 -45.49 -56.99
N ILE A 4 20.11 -45.54 -57.12
CA ILE A 4 21.04 -45.05 -56.08
C ILE A 4 21.04 -43.52 -56.05
N VAL A 5 21.03 -42.88 -57.22
CA VAL A 5 20.98 -41.41 -57.34
C VAL A 5 19.67 -40.86 -56.79
N GLY A 6 18.53 -41.50 -57.08
CA GLY A 6 17.23 -41.11 -56.52
C GLY A 6 17.16 -41.24 -55.00
N SER A 7 17.76 -42.28 -54.43
CA SER A 7 17.83 -42.49 -52.97
C SER A 7 18.74 -41.48 -52.27
N VAL A 8 19.86 -41.09 -52.88
CA VAL A 8 20.76 -40.07 -52.30
C VAL A 8 20.09 -38.70 -52.29
N ILE A 9 19.36 -38.35 -53.36
CA ILE A 9 18.63 -37.07 -53.44
C ILE A 9 17.52 -37.01 -52.37
N THR A 10 16.77 -38.09 -52.16
CA THR A 10 15.71 -38.11 -51.13
C THR A 10 16.26 -37.99 -49.71
N VAL A 11 17.38 -38.66 -49.41
CA VAL A 11 18.05 -38.53 -48.10
C VAL A 11 18.61 -37.12 -47.91
N ALA A 12 19.24 -36.54 -48.95
CA ALA A 12 19.76 -35.18 -48.89
C ALA A 12 18.66 -34.14 -48.66
N VAL A 13 17.54 -34.24 -49.39
CA VAL A 13 16.37 -33.36 -49.20
C VAL A 13 15.76 -33.54 -47.81
N GLY A 14 15.61 -34.79 -47.35
CA GLY A 14 15.13 -35.08 -46.00
C GLY A 14 16.03 -34.50 -44.92
N ALA A 15 17.36 -34.63 -45.05
CA ALA A 15 18.32 -34.04 -44.12
C ALA A 15 18.24 -32.51 -44.10
N VAL A 16 18.10 -31.86 -45.27
CA VAL A 16 17.94 -30.40 -45.35
C VAL A 16 16.64 -29.95 -44.70
N LEU A 17 15.52 -30.68 -44.89
CA LEU A 17 14.25 -30.36 -44.24
C LEU A 17 14.32 -30.52 -42.73
N VAL A 18 14.96 -31.59 -42.23
CA VAL A 18 15.15 -31.81 -40.79
C VAL A 18 16.04 -30.73 -40.18
N LEU A 19 17.16 -30.40 -40.83
CA LEU A 19 18.05 -29.32 -40.38
C LEU A 19 17.35 -27.95 -40.41
N GLY A 20 16.58 -27.67 -41.47
CA GLY A 20 15.82 -26.43 -41.61
C GLY A 20 14.72 -26.29 -40.57
N THR A 21 13.90 -27.33 -40.38
CA THR A 21 12.84 -27.35 -39.36
C THR A 21 13.41 -27.29 -37.94
N SER A 22 14.53 -27.97 -37.68
CA SER A 22 15.22 -27.88 -36.39
C SER A 22 15.79 -26.48 -36.15
N LEU A 23 16.39 -25.85 -37.16
CA LEU A 23 16.91 -24.48 -37.05
C LEU A 23 15.77 -23.48 -36.77
N ILE A 24 14.67 -23.60 -37.50
CA ILE A 24 13.50 -22.74 -37.29
C ILE A 24 12.93 -22.98 -35.88
N GLY A 25 12.72 -24.25 -35.51
CA GLY A 25 12.10 -24.64 -34.24
C GLY A 25 12.93 -24.26 -33.00
N TYR A 26 14.25 -24.41 -33.04
CA TYR A 26 15.12 -24.16 -31.88
C TYR A 26 15.70 -22.74 -31.83
N VAL A 27 15.80 -22.03 -32.95
CA VAL A 27 16.40 -20.68 -32.98
C VAL A 27 15.36 -19.59 -33.24
N TRP A 28 14.52 -19.76 -34.25
CA TRP A 28 13.59 -18.70 -34.67
C TRP A 28 12.33 -18.66 -33.82
N VAL A 29 11.71 -19.81 -33.56
CA VAL A 29 10.47 -19.86 -32.77
C VAL A 29 10.66 -19.27 -31.37
N PRO A 30 11.70 -19.62 -30.58
CA PRO A 30 11.89 -19.04 -29.25
C PRO A 30 12.14 -17.53 -29.30
N LYS A 31 12.84 -17.04 -30.34
CA LYS A 31 13.08 -15.61 -30.52
C LYS A 31 11.78 -14.85 -30.80
N ILE A 32 10.96 -15.34 -31.74
CA ILE A 32 9.66 -14.74 -32.06
C ILE A 32 8.75 -14.75 -30.83
N VAL A 33 8.68 -15.87 -30.10
CA VAL A 33 7.88 -15.98 -28.87
C VAL A 33 8.36 -14.97 -27.84
N LYS A 34 9.68 -14.83 -27.64
CA LYS A 34 10.25 -13.84 -26.73
C LYS A 34 9.87 -12.41 -27.13
N ASP A 35 10.01 -12.08 -28.41
CA ASP A 35 9.70 -10.74 -28.92
C ASP A 35 8.21 -10.40 -28.77
N VAL A 36 7.32 -11.37 -29.00
CA VAL A 36 5.87 -11.22 -28.77
C VAL A 36 5.56 -11.02 -27.29
N ILE A 37 6.16 -11.80 -26.38
CA ILE A 37 5.99 -11.60 -24.93
C ILE A 37 6.42 -10.20 -24.52
N VAL A 38 7.56 -9.73 -25.04
CA VAL A 38 8.05 -8.39 -24.74
C VAL A 38 7.07 -7.32 -25.22
N SER A 39 6.58 -7.41 -26.46
CA SER A 39 5.63 -6.43 -27.01
C SER A 39 4.29 -6.38 -26.27
N GLU A 40 3.89 -7.46 -25.60
CA GLU A 40 2.64 -7.55 -24.82
C GLU A 40 2.80 -7.06 -23.37
N VAL A 41 4.02 -6.75 -22.90
CA VAL A 41 4.28 -6.32 -21.51
C VAL A 41 4.77 -4.87 -21.44
N VAL A 42 5.55 -4.41 -22.42
CA VAL A 42 6.05 -3.03 -22.43
C VAL A 42 4.92 -2.02 -22.60
N LEU A 43 5.08 -0.84 -21.99
CA LEU A 43 4.06 0.21 -21.98
C LEU A 43 4.22 1.10 -23.21
N VAL A 44 3.61 0.72 -24.33
CA VAL A 44 3.63 1.47 -25.60
C VAL A 44 2.26 2.05 -25.89
N ASP A 45 2.22 3.28 -26.39
CA ASP A 45 0.97 4.00 -26.65
C ASP A 45 0.10 3.27 -27.69
N ASN A 46 -1.22 3.33 -27.52
CA ASN A 46 -2.21 2.67 -28.38
C ASN A 46 -2.06 1.13 -28.45
N THR A 47 -1.65 0.52 -27.34
CA THR A 47 -1.62 -0.95 -27.19
C THR A 47 -2.61 -1.41 -26.13
N VAL A 48 -3.06 -2.66 -26.26
CA VAL A 48 -3.95 -3.29 -25.25
C VAL A 48 -3.29 -3.32 -23.87
N GLN A 49 -1.98 -3.45 -23.82
CA GLN A 49 -1.25 -3.45 -22.56
C GLN A 49 -1.26 -2.08 -21.88
N MET A 50 -1.15 -1.00 -22.65
CA MET A 50 -1.33 0.36 -22.13
C MET A 50 -2.75 0.58 -21.62
N ASP A 51 -3.77 0.14 -22.37
CA ASP A 51 -5.18 0.24 -21.93
C ASP A 51 -5.42 -0.50 -20.60
N ARG A 52 -4.81 -1.67 -20.43
CA ARG A 52 -4.86 -2.46 -19.18
C ARG A 52 -4.07 -1.83 -18.04
N PHE A 53 -2.99 -1.12 -18.35
CA PHE A 53 -2.22 -0.38 -17.38
C PHE A 53 -3.01 0.83 -16.86
N GLU A 54 -3.68 1.57 -17.75
CA GLU A 54 -4.55 2.69 -17.39
C GLU A 54 -5.79 2.25 -16.63
N VAL A 55 -6.43 1.15 -17.04
CA VAL A 55 -7.66 0.64 -16.41
C VAL A 55 -7.56 -0.85 -16.19
N ILE A 56 -7.53 -1.28 -14.91
CA ILE A 56 -7.55 -2.71 -14.59
C ILE A 56 -8.91 -3.29 -15.00
N PRO A 57 -8.96 -4.34 -15.84
CA PRO A 57 -10.21 -4.79 -16.46
C PRO A 57 -11.15 -5.57 -15.51
N PHE A 58 -10.75 -5.76 -14.26
CA PHE A 58 -11.51 -6.45 -13.24
C PHE A 58 -11.36 -5.72 -11.89
N ALA A 59 -12.40 -5.80 -11.07
CA ALA A 59 -12.32 -5.33 -9.69
C ALA A 59 -11.67 -6.40 -8.80
N MET A 60 -10.84 -5.97 -7.87
CA MET A 60 -10.28 -6.83 -6.84
C MET A 60 -11.22 -6.89 -5.64
N ASN A 61 -11.22 -8.02 -4.93
CA ASN A 61 -11.96 -8.14 -3.68
C ASN A 61 -11.12 -7.58 -2.53
N PHE A 62 -11.46 -6.40 -2.04
CA PHE A 62 -10.89 -5.81 -0.84
C PHE A 62 -11.71 -6.27 0.37
N THR A 63 -11.15 -7.17 1.18
CA THR A 63 -11.86 -7.80 2.30
C THR A 63 -11.37 -7.20 3.62
N VAL A 64 -12.28 -6.61 4.38
CA VAL A 64 -11.99 -6.04 5.71
C VAL A 64 -12.55 -6.95 6.80
N ARG A 65 -11.74 -7.20 7.82
CA ARG A 65 -12.12 -7.88 9.06
C ARG A 65 -11.71 -6.97 10.21
N ILE A 66 -12.64 -6.66 11.09
CA ILE A 66 -12.45 -5.72 12.20
C ILE A 66 -12.46 -6.52 13.49
N PHE A 67 -11.46 -6.34 14.34
CA PHE A 67 -11.45 -6.93 15.67
C PHE A 67 -12.17 -6.00 16.65
N GLY A 68 -13.37 -6.39 17.07
CA GLY A 68 -14.16 -5.68 18.07
C GLY A 68 -13.83 -6.14 19.50
N ILE A 69 -14.01 -5.27 20.49
CA ILE A 69 -13.79 -5.56 21.92
C ILE A 69 -15.10 -6.01 22.56
N SER A 70 -15.15 -7.25 23.06
CA SER A 70 -16.35 -7.83 23.68
C SER A 70 -16.50 -7.46 25.16
N ASN A 71 -15.42 -7.05 25.82
CA ASN A 71 -15.37 -6.76 27.26
C ASN A 71 -14.87 -5.34 27.59
N PRO A 72 -15.42 -4.27 26.97
CA PRO A 72 -14.89 -2.91 27.06
C PRO A 72 -14.77 -2.40 28.51
N ASP A 73 -15.75 -2.69 29.36
CA ASP A 73 -15.73 -2.32 30.78
C ASP A 73 -14.53 -2.91 31.55
N VAL A 74 -14.14 -4.14 31.21
CA VAL A 74 -13.00 -4.83 31.83
C VAL A 74 -11.69 -4.20 31.37
N VAL A 75 -11.59 -3.88 30.07
CA VAL A 75 -10.44 -3.20 29.48
C VAL A 75 -10.25 -1.81 30.09
N MET A 76 -11.33 -1.04 30.24
CA MET A 76 -11.30 0.28 30.86
C MET A 76 -10.83 0.27 32.32
N ARG A 77 -10.87 -0.88 33.00
CA ARG A 77 -10.32 -1.07 34.35
C ARG A 77 -8.91 -1.68 34.37
N GLY A 78 -8.24 -1.75 33.22
CA GLY A 78 -6.90 -2.33 33.06
C GLY A 78 -6.87 -3.84 32.89
N GLY A 79 -8.01 -4.48 32.59
CA GLY A 79 -8.08 -5.90 32.26
C GLY A 79 -7.65 -6.20 30.82
N VAL A 80 -7.46 -7.48 30.51
CA VAL A 80 -7.04 -7.95 29.18
C VAL A 80 -8.22 -7.88 28.20
N PRO A 81 -8.05 -7.31 26.99
CA PRO A 81 -9.10 -7.27 25.98
C PRO A 81 -9.39 -8.66 25.42
N VAL A 82 -10.68 -8.95 25.28
CA VAL A 82 -11.20 -10.08 24.50
C VAL A 82 -11.68 -9.51 23.17
N MET A 83 -11.12 -10.04 22.08
CA MET A 83 -11.37 -9.55 20.73
C MET A 83 -12.21 -10.57 19.95
N ASP A 84 -13.26 -10.10 19.31
CA ASP A 84 -14.06 -10.88 18.35
C ASP A 84 -13.80 -10.37 16.93
N GLU A 85 -13.47 -11.28 16.00
CA GLU A 85 -13.34 -10.94 14.58
C GLU A 85 -14.74 -10.74 13.97
N VAL A 86 -15.02 -9.52 13.49
CA VAL A 86 -16.27 -9.13 12.84
C VAL A 86 -16.02 -8.87 11.35
N GLY A 87 -16.82 -9.51 10.51
CA GLY A 87 -16.69 -9.45 9.05
C GLY A 87 -16.97 -10.82 8.40
N PRO A 88 -16.67 -10.97 7.10
CA PRO A 88 -15.99 -10.00 6.24
C PRO A 88 -16.90 -8.86 5.75
N TYR A 89 -16.34 -7.66 5.63
CA TYR A 89 -16.89 -6.56 4.81
C TYR A 89 -16.10 -6.52 3.50
N VAL A 90 -16.75 -6.92 2.41
CA VAL A 90 -16.11 -7.06 1.10
C VAL A 90 -16.48 -5.89 0.21
N TYR A 91 -15.47 -5.23 -0.33
CA TYR A 91 -15.58 -4.16 -1.30
C TYR A 91 -14.97 -4.60 -2.63
N ARG A 92 -15.61 -4.27 -3.74
CA ARG A 92 -15.02 -4.31 -5.07
C ARG A 92 -14.16 -3.06 -5.24
N LEU A 93 -12.85 -3.26 -5.30
CA LEU A 93 -11.87 -2.21 -5.53
C LEU A 93 -11.60 -2.10 -7.03
N TYR A 94 -11.98 -0.96 -7.61
CA TYR A 94 -11.61 -0.57 -8.96
C TYR A 94 -10.40 0.36 -8.90
N GLN A 95 -9.43 0.18 -9.79
CA GLN A 95 -8.25 1.03 -9.88
C GLN A 95 -8.06 1.52 -11.30
N THR A 96 -7.76 2.81 -11.42
CA THR A 96 -7.38 3.46 -12.68
C THR A 96 -6.11 4.28 -12.50
N ARG A 97 -5.39 4.54 -13.59
CA ARG A 97 -4.21 5.40 -13.64
C ARG A 97 -4.50 6.57 -14.58
N GLU A 98 -4.48 7.78 -14.05
CA GLU A 98 -4.52 9.01 -14.81
C GLU A 98 -3.11 9.33 -15.30
N VAL A 99 -2.88 9.18 -16.60
CA VAL A 99 -1.59 9.46 -17.23
C VAL A 99 -1.39 10.97 -17.34
N LEU A 100 -0.27 11.46 -16.78
CA LEU A 100 0.08 12.87 -16.75
C LEU A 100 1.09 13.24 -17.84
N GLU A 101 2.11 12.40 -18.02
CA GLU A 101 3.19 12.62 -18.98
C GLU A 101 3.70 11.29 -19.51
N VAL A 102 4.00 11.22 -20.81
CA VAL A 102 4.63 10.06 -21.44
C VAL A 102 5.87 10.54 -22.20
N THR A 103 7.01 9.93 -21.92
CA THR A 103 8.27 10.11 -22.64
C THR A 103 8.68 8.81 -23.33
N ASP A 104 9.77 8.81 -24.10
CA ASP A 104 10.26 7.59 -24.77
C ASP A 104 10.60 6.46 -23.77
N HIS A 105 11.00 6.83 -22.55
CA HIS A 105 11.54 5.91 -21.54
C HIS A 105 10.65 5.77 -20.30
N THR A 106 9.91 6.82 -19.94
CA THR A 106 9.17 6.92 -18.68
C THR A 106 7.71 7.33 -18.89
N ILE A 107 6.88 6.96 -17.94
CA ILE A 107 5.49 7.39 -17.85
C ILE A 107 5.22 7.90 -16.44
N LYS A 108 4.52 9.04 -16.35
CA LYS A 108 4.05 9.62 -15.11
C LYS A 108 2.54 9.48 -14.98
N TYR A 109 2.07 9.07 -13.82
CA TYR A 109 0.64 8.89 -13.57
C TYR A 109 0.27 9.07 -12.10
N ARG A 110 -1.02 9.31 -11.84
CA ARG A 110 -1.63 9.16 -10.51
C ARG A 110 -2.61 8.00 -10.52
N ARG A 111 -2.71 7.27 -9.41
CA ARG A 111 -3.65 6.16 -9.25
C ARG A 111 -4.91 6.66 -8.56
N HIS A 112 -6.07 6.25 -9.05
CA HIS A 112 -7.37 6.47 -8.43
C HIS A 112 -7.93 5.13 -7.96
N GLU A 113 -8.56 5.11 -6.79
CA GLU A 113 -9.17 3.93 -6.19
C GLU A 113 -10.66 4.19 -5.96
N HIS A 114 -11.49 3.22 -6.29
CA HIS A 114 -12.93 3.30 -6.06
C HIS A 114 -13.44 2.03 -5.38
N PHE A 115 -13.99 2.18 -4.18
CA PHE A 115 -14.48 1.12 -3.32
C PHE A 115 -16.00 1.01 -3.43
N LYS A 116 -16.48 -0.17 -3.86
CA LYS A 116 -17.91 -0.46 -3.94
C LYS A 116 -18.29 -1.65 -3.06
N PHE A 117 -19.07 -1.42 -2.02
CA PHE A 117 -19.52 -2.48 -1.12
C PHE A 117 -20.26 -3.61 -1.87
N ASP A 118 -19.89 -4.86 -1.59
CA ASP A 118 -20.51 -6.06 -2.13
C ASP A 118 -21.34 -6.76 -1.02
N PRO A 119 -22.66 -6.54 -0.96
CA PRO A 119 -23.51 -7.10 0.09
C PRO A 119 -23.66 -8.63 -0.02
N VAL A 120 -23.38 -9.22 -1.18
CA VAL A 120 -23.50 -10.67 -1.37
C VAL A 120 -22.28 -11.37 -0.78
N LEU A 121 -21.09 -10.87 -1.07
CA LEU A 121 -19.85 -11.43 -0.50
C LEU A 121 -19.66 -11.09 0.97
N SER A 122 -20.30 -10.02 1.46
CA SER A 122 -20.26 -9.63 2.88
C SER A 122 -21.30 -10.33 3.74
N TYR A 123 -22.28 -11.02 3.15
CA TYR A 123 -23.38 -11.64 3.89
C TYR A 123 -22.88 -12.59 5.01
N PRO A 124 -23.44 -12.52 6.23
CA PRO A 124 -24.62 -11.75 6.66
C PRO A 124 -24.34 -10.30 7.10
N ASN A 125 -23.08 -9.85 7.04
CA ASN A 125 -22.64 -8.56 7.57
C ASN A 125 -23.07 -7.39 6.67
N LYS A 126 -23.26 -6.23 7.28
CA LYS A 126 -23.65 -4.96 6.65
C LYS A 126 -22.77 -3.83 7.14
N GLU A 127 -22.55 -2.81 6.31
CA GLU A 127 -21.70 -1.68 6.71
C GLU A 127 -22.23 -0.96 7.96
N GLU A 128 -23.54 -1.06 8.26
CA GLU A 128 -24.18 -0.50 9.44
C GLU A 128 -24.00 -1.34 10.73
N ASP A 129 -23.35 -2.51 10.65
CA ASP A 129 -23.09 -3.36 11.82
C ASP A 129 -22.25 -2.61 12.85
N LEU A 130 -22.72 -2.58 14.08
CA LEU A 130 -22.09 -1.88 15.18
C LEU A 130 -20.98 -2.73 15.80
N ILE A 131 -19.81 -2.11 15.96
CA ILE A 131 -18.61 -2.75 16.48
C ILE A 131 -18.03 -1.84 17.56
N THR A 132 -17.73 -2.41 18.72
CA THR A 132 -17.03 -1.73 19.79
C THR A 132 -15.54 -1.79 19.53
N ILE A 133 -14.88 -0.65 19.34
CA ILE A 133 -13.47 -0.55 18.95
C ILE A 133 -12.74 0.50 19.79
N ILE A 134 -11.41 0.45 19.74
CA ILE A 134 -10.56 1.54 20.25
C ILE A 134 -10.85 2.80 19.43
N ASN A 135 -11.05 3.92 20.10
CA ASN A 135 -11.26 5.21 19.46
C ASN A 135 -9.93 5.75 18.92
N VAL A 136 -9.64 5.42 17.65
CA VAL A 136 -8.37 5.73 16.98
C VAL A 136 -8.00 7.22 17.06
N PRO A 137 -8.85 8.19 16.65
CA PRO A 137 -8.49 9.60 16.72
C PRO A 137 -8.32 10.10 18.17
N TYR A 138 -9.08 9.56 19.12
CA TYR A 138 -8.93 9.89 20.55
C TYR A 138 -7.55 9.53 21.07
N HIS A 139 -7.12 8.28 20.83
CA HIS A 139 -5.80 7.83 21.26
C HIS A 139 -4.66 8.51 20.52
N ALA A 140 -4.79 8.74 19.21
CA ALA A 140 -3.78 9.45 18.43
C ALA A 140 -3.54 10.87 18.95
N ILE A 141 -4.62 11.65 19.16
CA ILE A 141 -4.53 13.04 19.64
C ILE A 141 -3.92 13.08 21.04
N ILE A 142 -4.32 12.20 21.95
CA ILE A 142 -3.74 12.13 23.30
C ILE A 142 -2.25 11.79 23.24
N GLN A 143 -1.87 10.77 22.47
CA GLN A 143 -0.47 10.35 22.36
C GLN A 143 0.43 11.49 21.84
N VAL A 144 -0.03 12.23 20.83
CA VAL A 144 0.71 13.37 20.29
C VAL A 144 0.73 14.54 21.27
N ALA A 145 -0.40 14.84 21.92
CA ALA A 145 -0.48 15.92 22.89
C ALA A 145 0.42 15.67 24.11
N GLU A 146 0.49 14.42 24.61
CA GLU A 146 1.39 14.04 25.71
C GLU A 146 2.86 14.25 25.33
N ARG A 147 3.22 13.96 24.08
CA ARG A 147 4.59 14.10 23.58
C ARG A 147 4.98 15.55 23.32
N LEU A 148 4.16 16.30 22.58
CA LEU A 148 4.50 17.64 22.11
C LEU A 148 4.12 18.74 23.10
N TYR A 149 3.02 18.56 23.83
CA TYR A 149 2.44 19.57 24.72
C TYR A 149 2.13 19.04 26.12
N PRO A 150 3.09 18.39 26.83
CA PRO A 150 2.83 17.77 28.13
C PRO A 150 2.29 18.73 29.18
N ARG A 151 2.63 20.02 29.08
CA ARG A 151 2.16 21.08 30.00
C ARG A 151 0.70 21.49 29.77
N LEU A 152 0.12 21.14 28.63
CA LEU A 152 -1.26 21.49 28.24
C LEU A 152 -2.25 20.33 28.42
N MET A 153 -1.82 19.18 28.96
CA MET A 153 -2.70 18.01 29.14
C MET A 153 -3.92 18.28 30.02
N SER A 154 -3.78 19.12 31.04
CA SER A 154 -4.91 19.53 31.89
C SER A 154 -5.94 20.36 31.11
N LEU A 155 -5.49 21.20 30.18
CA LEU A 155 -6.37 21.97 29.30
C LEU A 155 -7.06 21.04 28.30
N LEU A 156 -6.32 20.10 27.70
CA LEU A 156 -6.88 19.11 26.79
C LEU A 156 -7.98 18.31 27.47
N ASN A 157 -7.75 17.83 28.70
CA ASN A 157 -8.75 17.09 29.47
C ASN A 157 -10.07 17.87 29.68
N LEU A 158 -9.99 19.20 29.86
CA LEU A 158 -11.17 20.06 29.95
C LEU A 158 -11.88 20.24 28.60
N ALA A 159 -11.15 20.13 27.50
CA ALA A 159 -11.66 20.29 26.14
C ALA A 159 -12.27 18.99 25.56
N MET A 160 -11.92 17.81 26.10
CA MET A 160 -12.23 16.50 25.50
C MET A 160 -13.71 16.33 25.14
N SER A 161 -14.63 16.75 26.02
CA SER A 161 -16.07 16.62 25.76
C SER A 161 -16.55 17.43 24.57
N ASP A 162 -16.00 18.63 24.40
CA ASP A 162 -16.35 19.52 23.29
C ASP A 162 -15.64 19.10 21.99
N VAL A 163 -14.42 18.57 22.10
CA VAL A 163 -13.63 18.07 20.96
C VAL A 163 -14.27 16.82 20.37
N PHE A 164 -14.58 15.83 21.19
CA PHE A 164 -15.04 14.52 20.70
C PHE A 164 -16.56 14.35 20.73
N GLY A 165 -17.29 15.23 21.43
CA GLY A 165 -18.76 15.19 21.48
C GLY A 165 -19.29 13.82 21.89
N LYS A 166 -20.09 13.20 21.00
CA LYS A 166 -20.67 11.86 21.23
C LYS A 166 -19.63 10.73 21.27
N TYR A 167 -18.41 10.97 20.80
CA TYR A 167 -17.30 10.02 20.76
C TYR A 167 -16.27 10.27 21.86
N ASN A 168 -16.63 10.96 22.94
CA ASN A 168 -15.70 11.31 24.02
C ASN A 168 -15.41 10.14 24.98
N GLU A 169 -15.02 8.99 24.43
CA GLU A 169 -14.59 7.81 25.19
C GLU A 169 -13.39 7.14 24.50
N PRO A 170 -12.46 6.51 25.26
CA PRO A 170 -11.31 5.79 24.67
C PRO A 170 -11.73 4.55 23.86
N ILE A 171 -12.89 3.98 24.18
CA ILE A 171 -13.51 2.87 23.45
C ILE A 171 -14.89 3.36 23.02
N ILE A 172 -15.23 3.20 21.75
CA ILE A 172 -16.50 3.65 21.18
C ILE A 172 -17.18 2.51 20.42
N THR A 173 -18.49 2.60 20.27
CA THR A 173 -19.26 1.69 19.40
C THR A 173 -19.74 2.45 18.19
N ILE A 174 -19.27 2.05 17.01
CA ILE A 174 -19.58 2.69 15.73
C ILE A 174 -19.85 1.65 14.65
N SER A 175 -20.47 2.06 13.55
CA SER A 175 -20.65 1.17 12.40
C SER A 175 -19.34 0.92 11.66
N ALA A 176 -19.22 -0.21 10.95
CA ALA A 176 -18.09 -0.46 10.05
C ALA A 176 -17.95 0.65 9.00
N LYS A 177 -19.08 1.18 8.51
CA LYS A 177 -19.12 2.32 7.58
C LYS A 177 -18.51 3.59 8.14
N GLU A 178 -18.85 3.94 9.38
CA GLU A 178 -18.29 5.12 10.07
C GLU A 178 -16.78 4.98 10.27
N LEU A 179 -16.28 3.79 10.61
CA LEU A 179 -14.83 3.56 10.74
C LEU A 179 -14.10 3.72 9.40
N LEU A 180 -14.61 3.08 8.35
CA LEU A 180 -13.88 2.94 7.10
C LEU A 180 -14.03 4.17 6.20
N PHE A 181 -15.24 4.72 6.06
CA PHE A 181 -15.55 5.73 5.04
C PHE A 181 -16.27 6.96 5.61
N SER A 182 -17.44 6.80 6.24
CA SER A 182 -18.29 7.95 6.65
C SER A 182 -17.70 8.81 7.76
N GLY A 183 -16.78 8.26 8.54
CA GLY A 183 -15.94 8.97 9.48
C GLY A 183 -16.51 9.23 10.88
N ILE A 184 -15.58 9.61 11.77
CA ILE A 184 -15.77 10.00 13.17
C ILE A 184 -15.57 11.51 13.24
N SER A 185 -16.62 12.25 13.54
CA SER A 185 -16.58 13.70 13.65
C SER A 185 -15.94 14.17 14.95
N LEU A 186 -15.04 15.14 14.87
CA LEU A 186 -14.40 15.82 16.00
C LEU A 186 -14.33 17.34 15.74
N CYS A 187 -14.09 18.12 16.79
CA CYS A 187 -13.97 19.58 16.71
C CYS A 187 -15.18 20.28 16.09
N LEU A 188 -16.38 19.82 16.42
CA LEU A 188 -17.62 20.46 16.00
C LEU A 188 -17.67 21.92 16.49
N PRO A 189 -18.30 22.84 15.73
CA PRO A 189 -18.43 24.23 16.15
C PRO A 189 -19.06 24.34 17.55
N SER A 190 -18.31 24.92 18.49
CA SER A 190 -18.73 25.08 19.89
C SER A 190 -18.45 26.50 20.38
N SER A 191 -19.16 26.93 21.42
CA SER A 191 -18.94 28.23 22.08
C SER A 191 -17.81 28.20 23.12
N SER A 192 -17.18 27.05 23.30
CA SER A 192 -16.12 26.81 24.29
C SER A 192 -14.79 27.35 23.78
N ILE A 193 -14.26 28.39 24.45
CA ILE A 193 -12.96 29.00 24.10
C ILE A 193 -11.83 27.96 24.22
N VAL A 194 -11.91 27.10 25.25
CA VAL A 194 -10.92 26.05 25.52
C VAL A 194 -10.93 25.01 24.41
N ALA A 195 -12.11 24.59 23.96
CA ALA A 195 -12.25 23.68 22.83
C ALA A 195 -11.74 24.30 21.52
N GLY A 196 -12.01 25.59 21.29
CA GLY A 196 -11.49 26.31 20.13
C GLY A 196 -9.97 26.26 20.05
N VAL A 197 -9.28 26.54 21.16
CA VAL A 197 -7.80 26.45 21.21
C VAL A 197 -7.31 25.02 20.98
N ALA A 198 -7.93 24.03 21.63
CA ALA A 198 -7.57 22.63 21.45
C ALA A 198 -7.75 22.18 19.99
N CYS A 199 -8.85 22.57 19.36
CA CYS A 199 -9.16 22.24 17.97
C CYS A 199 -8.21 22.92 16.97
N GLU A 200 -7.75 24.14 17.22
CA GLU A 200 -6.70 24.73 16.38
C GLU A 200 -5.38 23.95 16.47
N ILE A 201 -5.01 23.49 17.66
CA ILE A 201 -3.82 22.63 17.84
C ILE A 201 -4.01 21.32 17.08
N ILE A 202 -5.17 20.66 17.25
CA ILE A 202 -5.50 19.40 16.56
C ILE A 202 -5.49 19.59 15.04
N ARG A 203 -5.99 20.71 14.50
CA ARG A 203 -5.94 20.99 13.06
C ARG A 203 -4.51 21.16 12.56
N GLY A 204 -3.66 21.90 13.28
CA GLY A 204 -2.25 22.04 12.91
C GLY A 204 -1.50 20.70 12.94
N ILE A 205 -1.85 19.86 13.90
CA ILE A 205 -1.37 18.49 14.04
C ILE A 205 -1.88 17.59 12.90
N ALA A 206 -3.16 17.70 12.52
CA ALA A 206 -3.81 16.88 11.52
C ALA A 206 -3.55 17.32 10.07
N ALA A 207 -2.89 18.46 9.86
CA ALA A 207 -2.67 19.03 8.52
C ALA A 207 -1.96 18.07 7.55
N ASP A 208 -1.07 17.22 8.07
CA ASP A 208 -0.32 16.23 7.29
C ASP A 208 -0.92 14.81 7.38
N ALA A 209 -2.03 14.64 8.09
CA ALA A 209 -2.70 13.35 8.25
C ALA A 209 -3.68 13.11 7.11
N ARG A 210 -3.44 12.06 6.31
CA ARG A 210 -4.33 11.70 5.19
C ARG A 210 -5.71 11.23 5.66
N ASN A 211 -5.80 10.68 6.86
CA ASN A 211 -7.01 10.10 7.42
C ASN A 211 -7.91 11.11 8.16
N ILE A 212 -7.59 12.42 8.12
CA ILE A 212 -8.39 13.48 8.75
C ILE A 212 -8.68 14.56 7.72
N GLU A 213 -9.97 14.77 7.43
CA GLU A 213 -10.44 15.85 6.56
C GLU A 213 -10.88 17.06 7.39
N ILE A 214 -10.56 18.27 6.91
CA ILE A 214 -11.07 19.53 7.46
C ILE A 214 -12.33 19.91 6.69
N MET A 215 -13.48 19.86 7.37
CA MET A 215 -14.77 20.21 6.80
C MET A 215 -14.93 21.73 6.62
N PRO A 216 -15.83 22.20 5.73
CA PRO A 216 -16.03 23.63 5.49
C PRO A 216 -16.47 24.46 6.72
N ASP A 217 -17.10 23.82 7.70
CA ASP A 217 -17.50 24.44 8.97
C ASP A 217 -16.36 24.45 10.02
N GLY A 218 -15.17 23.97 9.64
CA GLY A 218 -13.99 23.84 10.50
C GLY A 218 -14.00 22.58 11.37
N SER A 219 -15.03 21.74 11.30
CA SER A 219 -14.99 20.43 11.96
C SER A 219 -13.98 19.50 11.29
N LEU A 220 -13.60 18.46 12.01
CA LEU A 220 -12.66 17.45 11.57
C LEU A 220 -13.39 16.13 11.41
N LEU A 221 -13.07 15.38 10.35
CA LEU A 221 -13.66 14.07 10.09
C LEU A 221 -12.54 13.05 9.93
N PHE A 222 -12.46 12.08 10.84
CA PHE A 222 -11.49 10.98 10.74
C PHE A 222 -12.11 9.75 10.09
N SER A 223 -11.44 9.14 9.11
CA SER A 223 -11.84 7.87 8.51
C SER A 223 -10.61 7.07 8.07
N VAL A 224 -10.72 5.74 8.01
CA VAL A 224 -9.54 4.89 7.70
C VAL A 224 -9.22 4.86 6.21
N LEU A 225 -10.22 4.85 5.33
CA LEU A 225 -10.07 4.59 3.90
C LEU A 225 -10.65 5.68 2.99
N ASP A 226 -11.45 6.60 3.52
CA ASP A 226 -12.17 7.58 2.68
C ASP A 226 -11.23 8.46 1.84
N TYR A 227 -10.07 8.82 2.37
CA TYR A 227 -9.07 9.59 1.61
C TYR A 227 -8.60 8.86 0.34
N LYS A 228 -8.60 7.52 0.33
CA LYS A 228 -8.23 6.73 -0.86
C LYS A 228 -9.30 6.75 -1.94
N GLU A 229 -10.55 6.94 -1.52
CA GLU A 229 -11.71 7.10 -2.41
C GLU A 229 -11.76 8.51 -2.99
N GLN A 230 -11.46 9.52 -2.16
CA GLN A 230 -11.60 10.92 -2.53
C GLN A 230 -10.40 11.46 -3.33
N LEU A 231 -9.18 11.04 -2.99
CA LEU A 231 -7.94 11.63 -3.50
C LEU A 231 -7.16 10.64 -4.36
N PRO A 232 -6.57 11.11 -5.47
CA PRO A 232 -5.59 10.30 -6.18
C PRO A 232 -4.35 10.07 -5.31
N SER A 233 -3.57 9.05 -5.65
CA SER A 233 -2.23 8.89 -5.11
C SER A 233 -1.32 10.07 -5.46
N GLU A 234 -0.15 10.12 -4.82
CA GLU A 234 0.96 10.92 -5.36
C GLU A 234 1.35 10.45 -6.77
N GLU A 235 2.07 11.31 -7.47
CA GLU A 235 2.57 11.03 -8.81
C GLU A 235 3.61 9.90 -8.78
N TYR A 236 3.42 8.89 -9.60
CA TYR A 236 4.42 7.87 -9.90
C TYR A 236 5.16 8.26 -11.17
N GLU A 237 6.49 8.19 -11.17
CA GLU A 237 7.29 8.14 -12.41
C GLU A 237 7.85 6.72 -12.54
N VAL A 238 7.51 6.02 -13.62
CA VAL A 238 7.95 4.64 -13.85
C VAL A 238 8.56 4.45 -15.23
N MET A 239 9.44 3.46 -15.33
CA MET A 239 10.04 3.02 -16.59
C MET A 239 9.01 2.28 -17.46
N ARG A 240 8.95 2.59 -18.75
CA ARG A 240 8.03 1.96 -19.72
C ARG A 240 8.46 0.57 -20.17
N GLY A 241 9.73 0.22 -19.98
CA GLY A 241 10.32 -1.05 -20.42
C GLY A 241 10.64 -1.11 -21.92
N THR A 242 10.54 0.01 -22.64
CA THR A 242 10.80 0.14 -24.09
C THR A 242 12.27 -0.12 -24.46
N ASP A 243 13.22 0.33 -23.63
CA ASP A 243 14.66 0.05 -23.83
C ASP A 243 15.06 -1.33 -23.30
N ASP A 244 14.57 -1.66 -22.11
CA ASP A 244 14.84 -2.92 -21.42
C ASP A 244 13.56 -3.40 -20.72
N PRO A 245 12.96 -4.51 -21.21
CA PRO A 245 11.75 -5.07 -20.63
C PRO A 245 11.90 -5.47 -19.16
N ALA A 246 13.14 -5.71 -18.69
CA ALA A 246 13.40 -5.99 -17.29
C ALA A 246 13.10 -4.80 -16.36
N ASN A 247 12.98 -3.59 -16.90
CA ASN A 247 12.70 -2.38 -16.15
C ASN A 247 11.23 -1.95 -16.20
N VAL A 248 10.34 -2.65 -16.91
CA VAL A 248 8.93 -2.25 -17.02
C VAL A 248 8.27 -2.06 -15.65
N GLY A 249 7.61 -0.91 -15.45
CA GLY A 249 6.95 -0.55 -14.20
C GLY A 249 7.88 -0.26 -13.03
N ARG A 250 9.21 -0.29 -13.21
CA ARG A 250 10.17 0.06 -12.17
C ARG A 250 10.01 1.54 -11.82
N ILE A 251 9.77 1.82 -10.55
CA ILE A 251 9.54 3.17 -10.05
C ILE A 251 10.87 3.93 -9.97
N LEU A 252 10.87 5.16 -10.48
CA LEU A 252 11.97 6.12 -10.40
C LEU A 252 11.73 7.15 -9.29
N SER A 253 10.49 7.62 -9.14
CA SER A 253 10.05 8.50 -8.07
C SER A 253 8.58 8.28 -7.70
N TYR A 254 8.25 8.67 -6.48
CA TYR A 254 6.90 8.75 -5.93
C TYR A 254 6.72 10.13 -5.28
N GLY A 255 5.75 10.89 -5.74
CA GLY A 255 5.69 12.33 -5.52
C GLY A 255 6.93 13.03 -6.10
N GLU A 256 7.45 14.01 -5.37
CA GLU A 256 8.66 14.74 -5.77
C GLU A 256 9.98 14.02 -5.39
N SER A 257 9.89 12.82 -4.80
CA SER A 257 11.05 12.14 -4.21
C SER A 257 11.39 10.81 -4.89
N ARG A 258 12.69 10.50 -4.93
CA ARG A 258 13.24 9.20 -5.37
C ARG A 258 13.48 8.21 -4.22
N TYR A 259 13.15 8.63 -3.01
CA TYR A 259 13.35 7.91 -1.77
C TYR A 259 12.21 8.20 -0.79
N PHE A 260 11.89 7.25 0.08
CA PHE A 260 11.05 7.51 1.24
C PHE A 260 11.80 8.44 2.21
N SER A 261 11.06 9.29 2.91
CA SER A 261 11.58 10.21 3.93
C SER A 261 11.11 9.83 5.34
N GLN A 262 10.28 8.79 5.44
CA GLN A 262 9.60 8.38 6.66
C GLN A 262 10.53 7.65 7.63
N TRP A 263 11.65 7.10 7.16
CA TRP A 263 12.55 6.31 7.99
C TRP A 263 13.84 7.07 8.34
N PRO A 264 14.38 6.89 9.55
CA PRO A 264 15.58 7.59 9.99
C PRO A 264 16.80 7.20 9.16
N ASN A 265 17.63 8.20 8.89
CA ASN A 265 18.94 7.98 8.30
C ASN A 265 19.96 7.55 9.38
N PRO A 266 21.01 6.78 9.01
CA PRO A 266 22.03 6.37 9.95
C PRO A 266 22.72 7.58 10.62
N PRO A 267 23.10 7.48 11.91
CA PRO A 267 23.80 8.56 12.62
C PRO A 267 25.14 8.98 11.96
N GLN A 268 25.73 8.06 11.20
CA GLN A 268 27.01 8.25 10.49
C GLN A 268 26.85 9.04 9.17
N GLY A 269 25.61 9.42 8.82
CA GLY A 269 25.28 10.10 7.58
C GLY A 269 25.00 9.13 6.42
N GLY A 270 24.44 9.67 5.34
CA GLY A 270 24.01 8.89 4.18
C GLY A 270 22.52 8.52 4.21
N MET A 271 22.03 7.99 3.10
CA MET A 271 20.64 7.55 2.95
C MET A 271 20.47 6.15 3.55
N SER A 272 19.43 5.99 4.36
CA SER A 272 19.05 4.68 4.90
C SER A 272 18.63 3.71 3.79
N VAL A 273 19.02 2.44 3.92
CA VAL A 273 18.53 1.37 3.03
C VAL A 273 17.00 1.23 3.07
N CYS A 274 16.39 1.55 4.22
CA CYS A 274 14.95 1.56 4.43
C CYS A 274 14.21 2.63 3.61
N ASN A 275 14.93 3.67 3.16
CA ASN A 275 14.37 4.76 2.38
C ASN A 275 14.40 4.53 0.87
N HIS A 276 14.97 3.41 0.39
CA HIS A 276 15.01 3.14 -1.04
C HIS A 276 13.63 2.79 -1.60
N ILE A 277 13.28 3.39 -2.73
CA ILE A 277 12.15 3.00 -3.58
C ILE A 277 12.66 1.96 -4.58
N ASN A 278 12.43 0.69 -4.24
CA ASN A 278 12.77 -0.47 -5.06
C ASN A 278 11.50 -1.14 -5.59
N GLY A 279 11.54 -1.53 -6.87
CA GLY A 279 10.51 -2.37 -7.47
C GLY A 279 9.45 -1.61 -8.25
N THR A 280 8.27 -2.23 -8.35
CA THR A 280 7.10 -1.69 -9.07
C THR A 280 5.98 -1.32 -8.09
N ASP A 281 4.83 -0.88 -8.61
CA ASP A 281 3.62 -0.63 -7.81
C ASP A 281 2.79 -1.91 -7.56
N SER A 282 3.36 -3.09 -7.82
CA SER A 282 2.73 -4.42 -7.81
C SER A 282 1.66 -4.68 -8.90
N GLY A 283 1.34 -3.69 -9.74
CA GLY A 283 0.39 -3.87 -10.85
C GLY A 283 1.01 -4.54 -12.09
N ILE A 284 2.32 -4.44 -12.24
CA ILE A 284 3.09 -5.05 -13.34
C ILE A 284 4.45 -5.51 -12.83
N PHE A 285 4.98 -6.57 -13.46
CA PHE A 285 6.32 -7.08 -13.21
C PHE A 285 7.02 -7.38 -14.53
N ALA A 286 8.36 -7.38 -14.50
CA ALA A 286 9.17 -7.75 -15.65
C ALA A 286 8.86 -9.16 -16.16
N PRO A 287 8.92 -9.40 -17.49
CA PRO A 287 8.76 -10.73 -18.06
C PRO A 287 9.98 -11.60 -17.72
N PHE A 288 9.84 -12.92 -17.91
CA PHE A 288 10.92 -13.90 -17.69
C PHE A 288 11.47 -13.90 -16.25
N VAL A 289 10.57 -13.87 -15.27
CA VAL A 289 10.89 -13.85 -13.83
C VAL A 289 11.87 -14.98 -13.46
N ASP A 290 12.95 -14.59 -12.78
CA ASP A 290 13.97 -15.48 -12.23
C ASP A 290 13.63 -15.83 -10.77
N THR A 291 13.32 -17.09 -10.49
CA THR A 291 12.93 -17.55 -9.15
C THR A 291 14.07 -17.56 -8.14
N THR A 292 15.32 -17.36 -8.58
CA THR A 292 16.48 -17.25 -7.68
C THR A 292 16.65 -15.85 -7.12
N LYS A 293 15.90 -14.87 -7.65
CA LYS A 293 15.95 -13.46 -7.26
C LYS A 293 14.64 -13.04 -6.62
N SER A 294 14.74 -12.13 -5.66
CA SER A 294 13.58 -11.48 -5.07
C SER A 294 12.98 -10.46 -6.03
N LEU A 295 11.66 -10.37 -6.03
CA LEU A 295 10.94 -9.26 -6.62
C LEU A 295 10.74 -8.18 -5.56
N TYR A 296 10.67 -6.93 -6.00
CA TYR A 296 10.37 -5.81 -5.11
C TYR A 296 9.12 -5.11 -5.60
N ALA A 297 8.32 -4.64 -4.66
CA ALA A 297 7.23 -3.71 -4.91
C ALA A 297 7.15 -2.72 -3.75
N ILE A 298 6.70 -1.50 -3.99
CA ILE A 298 6.42 -0.58 -2.88
C ILE A 298 5.02 -0.80 -2.34
N ASN A 299 4.87 -0.60 -1.04
CA ASN A 299 3.57 -0.44 -0.41
C ASN A 299 3.55 0.93 0.28
N THR A 300 2.74 1.84 -0.28
CA THR A 300 2.61 3.23 0.17
C THR A 300 1.85 3.36 1.49
N ASP A 301 1.09 2.34 1.90
CA ASP A 301 0.35 2.33 3.18
C ASP A 301 1.29 2.05 4.36
N ILE A 302 2.42 1.39 4.10
CA ILE A 302 3.49 1.13 5.09
C ILE A 302 4.80 1.84 4.72
N CYS A 303 4.76 2.77 3.75
CA CYS A 303 5.86 3.63 3.30
C CYS A 303 7.21 2.93 3.09
N ARG A 304 7.22 1.73 2.50
CA ARG A 304 8.47 1.01 2.24
C ARG A 304 8.41 0.14 0.99
N SER A 305 9.59 -0.25 0.52
CA SER A 305 9.75 -1.38 -0.38
C SER A 305 9.60 -2.70 0.36
N VAL A 306 8.89 -3.62 -0.28
CA VAL A 306 8.60 -4.98 0.18
C VAL A 306 9.38 -5.95 -0.71
N GLU A 307 10.18 -6.80 -0.08
CA GLU A 307 10.86 -7.91 -0.74
C GLU A 307 9.93 -9.13 -0.81
N LEU A 308 9.65 -9.59 -2.03
CA LEU A 308 8.86 -10.77 -2.33
C LEU A 308 9.79 -11.90 -2.79
N ARG A 309 9.76 -13.04 -2.10
CA ARG A 309 10.58 -14.22 -2.42
C ARG A 309 9.71 -15.32 -3.00
N TYR A 310 10.27 -16.08 -3.93
CA TYR A 310 9.60 -17.23 -4.53
C TYR A 310 9.32 -18.30 -3.46
N GLU A 311 8.11 -18.83 -3.46
CA GLU A 311 7.71 -19.94 -2.59
C GLU A 311 7.56 -21.24 -3.37
N LEU A 312 6.70 -21.22 -4.40
CA LEU A 312 6.30 -22.42 -5.12
C LEU A 312 5.68 -22.10 -6.49
N ASP A 313 5.67 -23.10 -7.37
CA ASP A 313 4.89 -23.08 -8.60
C ASP A 313 3.43 -23.41 -8.27
N THR A 314 2.50 -22.69 -8.89
CA THR A 314 1.05 -22.85 -8.71
C THR A 314 0.34 -22.76 -10.06
N GLU A 315 -0.97 -22.96 -10.07
CA GLU A 315 -1.81 -22.83 -11.25
C GLU A 315 -3.01 -21.94 -10.94
N TYR A 316 -3.37 -21.06 -11.88
CA TYR A 316 -4.57 -20.25 -11.80
C TYR A 316 -5.30 -20.33 -13.14
N GLU A 317 -6.54 -20.83 -13.14
CA GLU A 317 -7.36 -21.00 -14.36
C GLU A 317 -6.62 -21.75 -15.49
N GLY A 318 -5.86 -22.81 -15.13
CA GLY A 318 -5.06 -23.60 -16.08
C GLY A 318 -3.75 -22.94 -16.54
N ILE A 319 -3.43 -21.75 -16.03
CA ILE A 319 -2.20 -21.01 -16.35
C ILE A 319 -1.15 -21.30 -15.28
N PRO A 320 0.02 -21.85 -15.64
CA PRO A 320 1.13 -22.02 -14.71
C PRO A 320 1.62 -20.66 -14.21
N THR A 321 1.76 -20.54 -12.89
CA THR A 321 2.14 -19.30 -12.21
C THR A 321 3.17 -19.58 -11.13
N LYS A 322 3.83 -18.53 -10.67
CA LYS A 322 4.85 -18.58 -9.62
C LYS A 322 4.38 -17.76 -8.44
N ARG A 323 4.32 -18.37 -7.26
CA ARG A 323 3.93 -17.68 -6.03
C ARG A 323 5.15 -16.98 -5.44
N PHE A 324 5.03 -15.67 -5.29
CA PHE A 324 5.96 -14.83 -4.55
C PHE A 324 5.23 -14.25 -3.34
N ALA A 325 5.89 -14.23 -2.18
CA ALA A 325 5.30 -13.72 -0.94
C ALA A 325 6.31 -12.93 -0.13
N ALA A 326 5.81 -12.05 0.73
CA ALA A 326 6.53 -11.53 1.88
C ALA A 326 6.07 -12.31 3.12
N ASN A 327 7.00 -12.76 3.95
CA ASN A 327 6.71 -13.49 5.20
C ASN A 327 7.42 -12.81 6.39
N GLU A 328 7.91 -13.61 7.34
CA GLU A 328 8.48 -13.16 8.61
C GLU A 328 9.59 -12.10 8.46
N TRP A 329 10.41 -12.19 7.40
CA TRP A 329 11.49 -11.22 7.15
C TRP A 329 11.00 -9.79 6.85
N LEU A 330 9.72 -9.60 6.53
CA LEU A 330 9.18 -8.25 6.32
C LEU A 330 9.16 -7.44 7.62
N LEU A 331 8.88 -8.11 8.75
CA LEU A 331 8.63 -7.50 10.06
C LEU A 331 9.58 -8.06 11.14
N ASP A 332 10.71 -8.63 10.74
CA ASP A 332 11.77 -9.07 11.66
C ASP A 332 12.58 -7.88 12.22
N ASN A 333 12.49 -6.71 11.57
CA ASN A 333 13.17 -5.46 11.88
C ASN A 333 14.71 -5.58 11.90
N ASN A 334 15.28 -6.54 11.16
CA ASN A 334 16.73 -6.81 11.16
C ASN A 334 17.58 -5.68 10.55
N GLU A 335 17.02 -4.87 9.65
CA GLU A 335 17.73 -3.72 9.07
C GLU A 335 17.90 -2.56 10.08
N GLN A 336 17.23 -2.61 11.24
CA GLN A 336 17.22 -1.60 12.32
C GLN A 336 16.70 -0.21 11.91
N CYS A 337 16.71 0.15 10.63
CA CYS A 337 16.30 1.47 10.16
C CYS A 337 14.77 1.64 10.00
N PHE A 338 13.98 0.57 10.17
CA PHE A 338 12.51 0.65 10.28
C PHE A 338 12.04 0.94 11.72
N CYS A 339 12.97 1.26 12.62
CA CYS A 339 12.69 1.47 14.04
C CYS A 339 12.70 2.97 14.36
N LEU A 340 11.55 3.48 14.79
CA LEU A 340 11.38 4.91 15.06
C LEU A 340 11.52 5.24 16.56
N ASN A 341 11.28 4.26 17.42
CA ASN A 341 11.34 4.38 18.88
C ASN A 341 10.35 5.45 19.41
N TYR A 342 9.15 5.55 18.81
CA TYR A 342 8.08 6.43 19.31
C TYR A 342 7.25 5.77 20.41
N THR A 343 6.95 4.48 20.23
CA THR A 343 6.20 3.63 21.16
C THR A 343 7.06 3.36 22.37
N THR A 344 6.47 3.23 23.56
CA THR A 344 7.19 2.90 24.79
C THR A 344 6.60 1.65 25.43
N GLY A 345 7.44 0.87 26.11
CA GLY A 345 7.01 -0.33 26.84
C GLY A 345 6.83 -1.60 26.00
N LEU A 346 6.86 -1.51 24.67
CA LEU A 346 6.76 -2.65 23.73
C LEU A 346 7.99 -2.79 22.82
N ASN A 347 9.04 -2.01 23.09
CA ASN A 347 10.26 -2.03 22.29
C ASN A 347 11.27 -3.03 22.86
N ARG A 348 12.06 -3.61 21.97
CA ARG A 348 13.32 -4.28 22.24
C ARG A 348 14.37 -3.25 22.69
N ASP A 349 15.51 -3.75 23.18
CA ASP A 349 16.61 -2.90 23.66
C ASP A 349 17.22 -2.00 22.56
N ASP A 350 17.03 -2.36 21.28
CA ASP A 350 17.45 -1.60 20.11
C ASP A 350 16.47 -0.49 19.70
N GLY A 351 15.34 -0.33 20.41
CA GLY A 351 14.31 0.67 20.13
C GLY A 351 13.29 0.24 19.07
N CYS A 352 13.44 -0.95 18.48
CA CYS A 352 12.45 -1.53 17.56
C CYS A 352 11.30 -2.17 18.34
N LEU A 353 10.11 -2.27 17.72
CA LEU A 353 9.06 -3.15 18.26
C LEU A 353 9.50 -4.62 18.23
N LEU A 354 8.83 -5.45 19.04
CA LEU A 354 8.97 -6.91 18.97
C LEU A 354 8.68 -7.44 17.55
N GLU A 355 9.28 -8.58 17.21
CA GLU A 355 9.13 -9.21 15.89
C GLU A 355 7.66 -9.43 15.51
N GLY A 356 7.34 -9.14 14.25
CA GLY A 356 5.96 -9.19 13.74
C GLY A 356 5.18 -7.87 13.85
N ALA A 357 5.80 -6.80 14.37
CA ALA A 357 5.21 -5.47 14.44
C ALA A 357 6.17 -4.39 13.94
N MET A 358 5.61 -3.30 13.41
CA MET A 358 6.38 -2.12 12.99
C MET A 358 5.66 -0.82 13.31
N GLU A 359 6.43 0.24 13.55
CA GLU A 359 5.88 1.56 13.79
C GLU A 359 5.67 2.30 12.47
N LEU A 360 4.47 2.86 12.28
CA LEU A 360 4.11 3.62 11.08
C LEU A 360 3.83 5.10 11.37
N TYR A 361 4.30 5.59 12.52
CA TYR A 361 3.99 6.93 13.02
C TYR A 361 4.30 8.01 11.98
N THR A 362 5.50 7.98 11.40
CA THR A 362 5.93 8.91 10.33
C THR A 362 5.29 8.66 8.96
N CYS A 363 4.64 7.52 8.76
CA CYS A 363 4.05 7.11 7.48
C CYS A 363 2.56 7.47 7.34
N VAL A 364 1.79 7.23 8.40
CA VAL A 364 0.33 7.47 8.42
C VAL A 364 0.00 8.96 8.63
N GLY A 365 1.03 9.78 8.82
CA GLY A 365 0.90 11.20 9.11
C GLY A 365 0.76 11.42 10.60
N SER A 366 1.86 11.25 11.33
CA SER A 366 2.02 12.02 12.55
C SER A 366 2.39 13.45 12.16
N MET A 367 1.48 14.39 12.35
CA MET A 367 1.47 15.20 13.57
C MET A 367 2.82 15.76 14.06
N GLU A 368 3.82 15.93 13.20
CA GLU A 368 5.01 16.73 13.43
C GLU A 368 4.85 18.03 12.66
N ALA A 369 4.25 19.02 13.32
CA ALA A 369 4.38 20.40 12.88
C ALA A 369 5.87 20.75 12.75
N GLY A 370 6.34 20.82 11.50
CA GLY A 370 7.57 21.50 11.12
C GLY A 370 8.87 20.85 11.59
N TYR A 371 9.36 19.87 10.82
CA TYR A 371 10.78 19.71 10.58
C TYR A 371 11.10 19.63 9.08
N SER A 372 10.45 20.46 8.26
CA SER A 372 11.09 20.98 7.02
C SER A 372 12.00 22.16 7.39
N GLY A 373 13.01 21.87 8.21
CA GLY A 373 14.15 22.76 8.39
C GLY A 373 15.02 22.71 7.14
N ALA A 374 14.80 23.69 6.27
CA ALA A 374 15.70 24.21 5.25
C ALA A 374 17.13 23.62 5.22
N ALA A 375 17.50 23.07 4.05
CA ALA A 375 18.86 23.16 3.54
C ALA A 375 18.97 24.38 2.62
#